data_AF-U5LE26-F1
#
_entry.id   AF-U5LE26-F1
#
_cell.length_a   1.000
_cell.length_b   1.000
_cell.length_c   1.000
_cell.angle_alpha   90.00
_cell.angle_beta   90.00
_cell.angle_gamma   90.00
#
_symmetry.space_group_name_H-M   'P 1'
#
loop_
_entity.id
_entity.type
_entity.pdbx_description
1 polymer ?
#
loop_
_entity_poly.entity_id
_entity_poly.type
_entity_poly.pdbx_seq_one_letter_code
_entity_poly.pdbx_strand_id
1 'polypeptide(L)'
;MKKIILLFLVITGLYLAFTSFSHFSWLGLGANGKEKASAERVSRIEVNVSGVETTIIQEERDTVEAVLDGKGEVNVKKNGRTIKVDYKRKWPHWFGGFEKTELSIYIPQDYDKDLDINLGSGDFDFAGNEPIKLRDVSLDMSSGDVMLGDLQVREFELNGASGELFISSLKAEEADLEISSGSTIIDSLEGKLEAGIASGELGIKMKKLAAPIDLDVSSGDVQLDLPDSASFTLDAHYSSGDIHADVPMDQKEVKDNRISGFNKEGKHEIKVDVSSGDVSIY
;
A
#
# COMPACT_ATOMS: atom_id res chain seq x y z
N MET A 1 -32.55 37.90 -43.92
CA MET A 1 -31.18 37.32 -43.92
C MET A 1 -30.63 37.09 -42.50
N LYS A 2 -30.56 38.09 -41.62
CA LYS A 2 -30.02 37.93 -40.25
C LYS A 2 -30.72 36.85 -39.39
N LYS A 3 -32.04 36.70 -39.50
CA LYS A 3 -32.82 35.69 -38.75
C LYS A 3 -32.57 34.25 -39.20
N ILE A 4 -32.21 34.04 -40.46
CA ILE A 4 -31.96 32.69 -41.04
C ILE A 4 -30.56 32.20 -40.61
N ILE A 5 -29.58 33.11 -40.57
CA ILE A 5 -28.21 32.80 -40.12
C ILE A 5 -28.20 32.42 -38.62
N LEU A 6 -29.01 33.10 -37.80
CA LEU A 6 -29.12 32.79 -36.37
C LEU A 6 -29.71 31.39 -36.13
N LEU A 7 -30.75 31.03 -36.88
CA LEU A 7 -31.37 29.70 -36.79
C LEU A 7 -30.38 28.59 -37.18
N PHE A 8 -29.59 28.83 -38.23
CA PHE A 8 -28.58 27.89 -38.68
C PHE A 8 -27.48 27.69 -37.63
N LEU A 9 -27.01 28.76 -36.99
CA LEU A 9 -26.02 28.66 -35.90
C LEU A 9 -26.55 27.92 -34.67
N VAL A 10 -27.84 28.08 -34.33
CA VAL A 10 -28.47 27.34 -33.23
C VAL A 10 -28.57 25.84 -33.56
N ILE A 11 -28.96 25.50 -34.80
CA ILE A 11 -29.06 24.10 -35.24
C ILE A 11 -27.68 23.45 -35.32
N THR A 12 -26.67 24.14 -35.87
CA THR A 12 -25.30 23.63 -35.92
C THR A 12 -24.69 23.53 -34.53
N GLY A 13 -24.99 24.47 -33.63
CA GLY A 13 -24.60 24.41 -32.21
C GLY A 13 -25.24 23.24 -31.48
N LEU A 14 -26.55 22.98 -31.71
CA LEU A 14 -27.24 21.81 -31.17
C LEU A 14 -26.73 20.50 -31.78
N TYR A 15 -26.38 20.48 -33.06
CA TYR A 15 -25.80 19.32 -33.72
C TYR A 15 -24.39 19.02 -33.19
N LEU A 16 -23.54 20.04 -33.03
CA LEU A 16 -22.21 19.89 -32.43
C LEU A 16 -22.30 19.50 -30.95
N ALA A 17 -23.28 20.04 -30.22
CA ALA A 17 -23.57 19.61 -28.85
C ALA A 17 -24.01 18.14 -28.84
N PHE A 18 -24.89 17.71 -29.75
CA PHE A 18 -25.39 16.34 -29.87
C PHE A 18 -24.31 15.32 -30.31
N THR A 19 -23.44 15.67 -31.25
CA THR A 19 -22.32 14.80 -31.69
C THR A 19 -21.17 14.78 -30.67
N SER A 20 -21.02 15.82 -29.86
CA SER A 20 -20.15 15.78 -28.67
C SER A 20 -20.82 15.01 -27.53
N PHE A 21 -22.15 14.94 -27.52
CA PHE A 21 -22.94 14.18 -26.55
C PHE A 21 -22.89 12.67 -26.76
N SER A 22 -22.59 12.18 -27.98
CA SER A 22 -22.44 10.74 -28.23
C SER A 22 -21.17 10.11 -27.62
N HIS A 23 -20.28 10.93 -27.05
CA HIS A 23 -19.17 10.49 -26.19
C HIS A 23 -19.28 11.01 -24.75
N PHE A 24 -20.42 11.62 -24.40
CA PHE A 24 -20.67 12.17 -23.08
C PHE A 24 -21.74 11.33 -22.39
N SER A 25 -21.30 10.36 -21.58
CA SER A 25 -22.14 9.63 -20.63
C SER A 25 -22.62 10.57 -19.51
N TRP A 26 -23.49 11.51 -19.86
CA TRP A 26 -24.16 12.47 -18.96
C TRP A 26 -25.62 12.13 -18.87
N LEU A 27 -25.94 11.28 -17.89
CA LEU A 27 -27.13 11.34 -17.04
C LEU A 27 -27.18 10.06 -16.20
N GLY A 28 -26.24 9.96 -15.26
CA GLY A 28 -26.31 9.09 -14.10
C GLY A 28 -26.33 9.97 -12.85
N LEU A 29 -27.41 10.74 -12.67
CA LEU A 29 -27.66 11.48 -11.43
C LEU A 29 -28.08 10.44 -10.38
N GLY A 30 -27.11 10.07 -9.52
CA GLY A 30 -27.23 9.08 -8.45
C GLY A 30 -27.15 7.65 -8.98
N ALA A 31 -25.95 7.06 -9.03
CA ALA A 31 -25.82 5.68 -9.46
C ALA A 31 -24.63 5.01 -8.76
N ASN A 32 -24.93 4.03 -7.91
CA ASN A 32 -23.98 3.03 -7.46
C ASN A 32 -23.22 2.50 -8.68
N GLY A 33 -21.92 2.83 -8.77
CA GLY A 33 -21.11 2.48 -9.92
C GLY A 33 -20.70 1.02 -9.80
N LYS A 34 -21.20 0.15 -10.68
CA LYS A 34 -20.75 -1.24 -10.75
C LYS A 34 -20.08 -1.49 -12.09
N GLU A 35 -18.79 -1.83 -12.04
CA GLU A 35 -17.98 -2.14 -13.20
C GLU A 35 -17.24 -3.45 -12.96
N LYS A 36 -17.04 -4.25 -14.01
CA LYS A 36 -16.39 -5.56 -13.87
C LYS A 36 -15.64 -5.97 -15.13
N ALA A 37 -14.63 -6.81 -14.94
CA ALA A 37 -13.91 -7.47 -16.03
C ALA A 37 -13.59 -8.93 -15.68
N SER A 38 -13.61 -9.80 -16.69
CA SER A 38 -13.26 -11.22 -16.52
C SER A 38 -11.81 -11.39 -16.07
N ALA A 39 -11.60 -12.14 -14.98
CA ALA A 39 -10.30 -12.45 -14.40
C ALA A 39 -9.56 -13.58 -15.12
N GLU A 40 -10.12 -14.13 -16.22
CA GLU A 40 -9.51 -15.24 -16.94
C GLU A 40 -8.10 -14.87 -17.45
N ARG A 41 -7.08 -15.68 -17.13
CA ARG A 41 -5.68 -15.46 -17.57
C ARG A 41 -5.08 -14.13 -17.11
N VAL A 42 -5.62 -13.53 -16.04
CA VAL A 42 -5.06 -12.33 -15.42
C VAL A 42 -3.88 -12.72 -14.53
N SER A 43 -2.79 -11.98 -14.63
CA SER A 43 -1.59 -12.14 -13.80
C SER A 43 -1.33 -10.93 -12.90
N ARG A 44 -2.05 -9.82 -13.12
CA ARG A 44 -1.90 -8.59 -12.36
C ARG A 44 -3.22 -7.85 -12.21
N ILE A 45 -3.47 -7.33 -11.02
CA ILE A 45 -4.54 -6.38 -10.74
C ILE A 45 -3.88 -5.08 -10.28
N GLU A 46 -4.20 -3.97 -10.93
CA GLU A 46 -3.74 -2.63 -10.58
C GLU A 46 -4.91 -1.83 -10.03
N VAL A 47 -4.80 -1.33 -8.80
CA VAL A 47 -5.81 -0.53 -8.12
C VAL A 47 -5.30 0.89 -7.95
N ASN A 48 -6.00 1.87 -8.52
CA ASN A 48 -5.64 3.29 -8.45
C ASN A 48 -6.78 4.06 -7.81
N VAL A 49 -6.57 4.49 -6.57
CA VAL A 49 -7.62 5.10 -5.73
C VAL A 49 -7.08 6.32 -5.00
N SER A 50 -7.93 7.33 -4.80
CA SER A 50 -7.58 8.53 -4.03
C SER A 50 -8.83 9.25 -3.56
N GLY A 51 -8.88 9.56 -2.27
CA GLY A 51 -10.00 10.24 -1.61
C GLY A 51 -11.24 9.37 -1.51
N VAL A 52 -11.07 8.07 -1.28
CA VAL A 52 -12.14 7.08 -1.13
C VAL A 52 -11.69 5.96 -0.18
N GLU A 53 -12.59 5.50 0.68
CA GLU A 53 -12.35 4.30 1.50
C GLU A 53 -12.51 3.08 0.62
N THR A 54 -11.46 2.25 0.55
CA THR A 54 -11.39 1.13 -0.37
C THR A 54 -11.22 -0.16 0.40
N THR A 55 -12.02 -1.17 0.07
CA THR A 55 -11.88 -2.52 0.63
C THR A 55 -11.74 -3.54 -0.48
N ILE A 56 -10.69 -4.35 -0.47
CA ILE A 56 -10.57 -5.52 -1.34
C ILE A 56 -11.15 -6.76 -0.64
N ILE A 57 -11.94 -7.55 -1.37
CA ILE A 57 -12.61 -8.76 -0.87
C ILE A 57 -12.31 -9.92 -1.83
N GLN A 58 -11.78 -11.02 -1.30
CA GLN A 58 -11.66 -12.29 -2.03
C GLN A 58 -12.93 -13.15 -1.85
N GLU A 59 -13.55 -13.57 -2.94
CA GLU A 59 -14.76 -14.43 -2.90
C GLU A 59 -14.85 -15.36 -4.12
N GLU A 60 -15.74 -16.35 -4.09
CA GLU A 60 -15.94 -17.27 -5.21
C GLU A 60 -16.52 -16.55 -6.44
N ARG A 61 -15.66 -16.17 -7.39
CA ARG A 61 -16.03 -15.47 -8.63
C ARG A 61 -14.98 -15.63 -9.72
N ASP A 62 -15.33 -15.32 -10.96
CA ASP A 62 -14.46 -15.36 -12.14
C ASP A 62 -14.14 -13.97 -12.71
N THR A 63 -14.53 -12.91 -12.01
CA THR A 63 -14.30 -11.52 -12.41
C THR A 63 -13.65 -10.71 -11.30
N VAL A 64 -12.99 -9.63 -11.69
CA VAL A 64 -12.77 -8.49 -10.80
C VAL A 64 -13.95 -7.53 -10.97
N GLU A 65 -14.61 -7.15 -9.89
CA GLU A 65 -15.72 -6.20 -9.88
C GLU A 65 -15.47 -5.10 -8.85
N ALA A 66 -15.78 -3.87 -9.22
CA ALA A 66 -15.71 -2.74 -8.33
C ALA A 66 -17.11 -2.16 -8.15
N VAL A 67 -17.51 -1.97 -6.90
CA VAL A 67 -18.81 -1.43 -6.47
C VAL A 67 -18.56 -0.15 -5.69
N LEU A 68 -18.93 0.98 -6.28
CA LEU A 68 -18.85 2.31 -5.68
C LEU A 68 -20.18 2.68 -5.04
N ASP A 69 -20.16 2.97 -3.75
CA ASP A 69 -21.23 3.66 -3.02
C ASP A 69 -20.81 5.11 -2.74
N GLY A 70 -21.64 6.07 -3.15
CA GLY A 70 -21.33 7.50 -3.05
C GLY A 70 -20.90 8.15 -4.35
N LYS A 71 -20.07 9.20 -4.25
CA LYS A 71 -19.82 10.15 -5.34
C LYS A 71 -18.53 9.83 -6.07
N GLY A 72 -18.60 9.68 -7.39
CA GLY A 72 -17.40 9.56 -8.23
C GLY A 72 -17.68 8.72 -9.46
N GLU A 73 -16.61 8.19 -10.03
CA GLU A 73 -16.68 7.19 -11.07
C GLU A 73 -15.60 6.15 -10.79
N VAL A 74 -15.99 4.88 -10.90
CA VAL A 74 -15.07 3.75 -10.94
C VAL A 74 -15.05 3.19 -12.35
N ASN A 75 -13.91 2.68 -12.79
CA ASN A 75 -13.78 1.98 -14.05
C ASN A 75 -12.94 0.71 -13.87
N VAL A 76 -13.39 -0.40 -14.44
CA VAL A 76 -12.67 -1.68 -14.40
C VAL A 76 -12.38 -2.11 -15.84
N LYS A 77 -11.11 -2.15 -16.22
CA LYS A 77 -10.68 -2.49 -17.59
C LYS A 77 -9.63 -3.58 -17.60
N LYS A 78 -9.83 -4.57 -18.46
CA LYS A 78 -8.84 -5.59 -18.76
C LYS A 78 -8.03 -5.22 -20.00
N ASN A 79 -6.71 -5.19 -19.85
CA ASN A 79 -5.75 -5.01 -20.94
C ASN A 79 -4.76 -6.19 -20.95
N GLY A 80 -4.98 -7.15 -21.84
CA GLY A 80 -4.17 -8.36 -21.89
C GLY A 80 -4.30 -9.20 -20.62
N ARG A 81 -3.23 -9.28 -19.82
CA ARG A 81 -3.18 -10.02 -18.55
C ARG A 81 -3.33 -9.14 -17.31
N THR A 82 -3.57 -7.84 -17.49
CA THR A 82 -3.75 -6.88 -16.40
C THR A 82 -5.19 -6.44 -16.31
N ILE A 83 -5.77 -6.40 -15.11
CA ILE A 83 -7.01 -5.65 -14.85
C ILE A 83 -6.63 -4.39 -14.09
N LYS A 84 -7.14 -3.25 -14.55
CA LYS A 84 -6.98 -1.96 -13.91
C LYS A 84 -8.31 -1.49 -13.32
N VAL A 85 -8.32 -1.15 -12.04
CA VAL A 85 -9.42 -0.52 -11.31
C VAL A 85 -9.02 0.93 -11.03
N ASP A 86 -9.71 1.88 -11.64
CA ASP A 86 -9.45 3.31 -11.48
C ASP A 86 -10.66 4.00 -10.84
N TYR A 87 -10.46 4.69 -9.72
CA TYR A 87 -11.44 5.60 -9.15
C TYR A 87 -11.09 7.07 -9.45
N LYS A 88 -12.10 7.86 -9.81
CA LYS A 88 -11.99 9.30 -10.05
C LYS A 88 -13.09 10.06 -9.34
N ARG A 89 -12.69 11.01 -8.50
CA ARG A 89 -13.61 11.96 -7.86
C ARG A 89 -14.19 12.91 -8.91
N LYS A 90 -15.53 13.03 -8.98
CA LYS A 90 -16.25 13.86 -9.97
C LYS A 90 -16.77 15.21 -9.46
N TRP A 91 -16.42 15.65 -8.25
CA TRP A 91 -17.13 16.78 -7.61
C TRP A 91 -16.31 18.07 -7.44
N PRO A 92 -16.84 19.26 -7.84
CA PRO A 92 -16.17 20.55 -7.62
C PRO A 92 -16.42 21.13 -6.20
N HIS A 93 -15.44 21.89 -5.70
CA HIS A 93 -15.21 22.30 -4.28
C HIS A 93 -16.25 23.23 -3.59
N TRP A 94 -17.47 23.42 -4.14
CA TRP A 94 -18.39 24.50 -3.75
C TRP A 94 -19.82 24.07 -3.36
N PHE A 95 -20.12 22.76 -3.35
CA PHE A 95 -21.38 22.25 -2.80
C PHE A 95 -21.09 21.39 -1.56
N GLY A 96 -21.59 21.84 -0.41
CA GLY A 96 -21.41 21.22 0.90
C GLY A 96 -22.13 19.88 1.05
N GLY A 97 -21.43 18.93 1.66
CA GLY A 97 -21.90 17.59 1.99
C GLY A 97 -20.81 16.54 1.72
N PHE A 98 -20.02 16.21 2.75
CA PHE A 98 -19.10 15.07 2.74
C PHE A 98 -19.92 13.81 3.01
N GLU A 99 -20.53 13.25 1.96
CA GLU A 99 -21.00 11.88 2.04
C GLU A 99 -19.77 10.98 1.96
N LYS A 100 -19.67 10.04 2.91
CA LYS A 100 -18.65 8.99 2.91
C LYS A 100 -18.80 8.24 1.58
N THR A 101 -17.69 8.09 0.87
CA THR A 101 -17.65 7.37 -0.40
C THR A 101 -16.82 6.12 -0.17
N GLU A 102 -17.40 4.97 -0.48
CA GLU A 102 -16.85 3.65 -0.22
C GLU A 102 -16.75 2.88 -1.53
N LEU A 103 -15.62 2.18 -1.72
CA LEU A 103 -15.33 1.40 -2.90
C LEU A 103 -14.98 -0.03 -2.48
N SER A 104 -15.88 -0.97 -2.78
CA SER A 104 -15.60 -2.40 -2.59
C SER A 104 -15.08 -3.00 -3.90
N ILE A 105 -13.90 -3.61 -3.87
CA ILE A 105 -13.30 -4.31 -5.00
C ILE A 105 -13.29 -5.81 -4.69
N TYR A 106 -14.04 -6.57 -5.47
CA TYR A 106 -14.13 -8.01 -5.33
C TYR A 106 -13.24 -8.69 -6.35
N ILE A 107 -12.39 -9.61 -5.90
CA ILE A 107 -11.46 -10.38 -6.74
C ILE A 107 -11.71 -11.89 -6.54
N PRO A 108 -11.34 -12.75 -7.51
CA PRO A 108 -11.45 -14.20 -7.34
C PRO A 108 -10.73 -14.71 -6.10
N GLN A 109 -11.36 -15.61 -5.35
CA GLN A 109 -10.79 -16.22 -4.14
C GLN A 109 -9.52 -17.02 -4.42
N ASP A 110 -9.36 -17.57 -5.62
CA ASP A 110 -8.19 -18.32 -6.05
C ASP A 110 -7.11 -17.43 -6.71
N TYR A 111 -7.31 -16.11 -6.72
CA TYR A 111 -6.31 -15.18 -7.25
C TYR A 111 -5.08 -15.11 -6.33
N ASP A 112 -3.96 -15.60 -6.82
CA ASP A 112 -2.68 -15.77 -6.10
C ASP A 112 -1.51 -15.10 -6.85
N LYS A 113 -1.79 -14.05 -7.62
CA LYS A 113 -0.82 -13.36 -8.50
C LYS A 113 -0.49 -11.95 -8.00
N ASP A 114 -0.18 -11.01 -8.89
CA ASP A 114 0.36 -9.70 -8.53
C ASP A 114 -0.76 -8.71 -8.22
N LEU A 115 -0.56 -7.90 -7.20
CA LEU A 115 -1.49 -6.83 -6.85
C LEU A 115 -0.71 -5.53 -6.59
N ASP A 116 -0.96 -4.55 -7.45
CA ASP A 116 -0.30 -3.25 -7.41
C ASP A 116 -1.34 -2.21 -6.95
N ILE A 117 -1.09 -1.54 -5.84
CA ILE A 117 -2.01 -0.59 -5.21
C ILE A 117 -1.37 0.78 -5.20
N ASN A 118 -2.02 1.74 -5.84
CA ASN A 118 -1.66 3.16 -5.84
C ASN A 118 -2.73 3.92 -5.06
N LEU A 119 -2.40 4.25 -3.80
CA LEU A 119 -3.25 4.99 -2.88
C LEU A 119 -2.77 6.45 -2.79
N GLY A 120 -3.52 7.37 -3.40
CA GLY A 120 -3.24 8.80 -3.25
C GLY A 120 -3.64 9.35 -1.87
N SER A 121 -4.81 8.93 -1.38
CA SER A 121 -5.38 9.34 -0.08
C SER A 121 -6.61 8.52 0.28
N GLY A 122 -6.98 8.50 1.56
CA GLY A 122 -8.11 7.75 2.08
C GLY A 122 -7.69 6.45 2.74
N ASP A 123 -8.67 5.61 3.06
CA ASP A 123 -8.44 4.41 3.86
C ASP A 123 -8.45 3.19 2.94
N PHE A 124 -7.57 2.22 3.20
CA PHE A 124 -7.48 1.00 2.42
C PHE A 124 -7.42 -0.24 3.33
N ASP A 125 -8.27 -1.22 3.04
CA ASP A 125 -8.37 -2.46 3.81
C ASP A 125 -8.46 -3.68 2.87
N PHE A 126 -8.01 -4.83 3.34
CA PHE A 126 -8.47 -6.12 2.83
C PHE A 126 -9.40 -6.80 3.83
N ALA A 127 -10.65 -6.99 3.41
CA ALA A 127 -11.61 -7.73 4.22
C ALA A 127 -11.38 -9.25 4.12
N GLY A 128 -11.50 -9.90 5.27
CA GLY A 128 -11.42 -11.34 5.40
C GLY A 128 -10.85 -11.74 6.76
N ASN A 129 -11.11 -12.97 7.18
CA ASN A 129 -10.49 -13.54 8.39
C ASN A 129 -9.42 -14.58 8.04
N GLU A 130 -9.22 -14.87 6.75
CA GLU A 130 -8.26 -15.85 6.27
C GLU A 130 -7.02 -15.14 5.72
N PRO A 131 -5.82 -15.74 5.86
CA PRO A 131 -4.61 -15.17 5.27
C PRO A 131 -4.74 -15.00 3.76
N ILE A 132 -4.49 -13.79 3.29
CA ILE A 132 -4.48 -13.44 1.87
C ILE A 132 -3.19 -13.95 1.28
N LYS A 133 -3.31 -14.76 0.22
CA LYS A 133 -2.17 -15.36 -0.48
C LYS A 133 -2.06 -14.74 -1.85
N LEU A 134 -0.99 -14.00 -2.07
CA LEU A 134 -0.68 -13.37 -3.36
C LEU A 134 0.76 -13.71 -3.73
N ARG A 135 1.15 -13.45 -4.98
CA ARG A 135 2.55 -13.63 -5.37
C ARG A 135 3.35 -12.42 -4.91
N ASP A 136 3.03 -11.26 -5.48
CA ASP A 136 3.74 -10.02 -5.23
C ASP A 136 2.71 -8.93 -4.92
N VAL A 137 3.00 -8.11 -3.92
CA VAL A 137 2.17 -6.96 -3.55
C VAL A 137 3.03 -5.71 -3.52
N SER A 138 2.67 -4.71 -4.32
CA SER A 138 3.29 -3.39 -4.33
C SER A 138 2.28 -2.37 -3.83
N LEU A 139 2.65 -1.58 -2.82
CA LEU A 139 1.82 -0.53 -2.24
C LEU A 139 2.53 0.82 -2.34
N ASP A 140 2.08 1.65 -3.27
CA ASP A 140 2.47 3.05 -3.40
C ASP A 140 1.44 3.92 -2.68
N MET A 141 1.83 4.50 -1.54
CA MET A 141 0.94 5.30 -0.70
C MET A 141 1.47 6.73 -0.56
N SER A 142 0.72 7.71 -1.07
CA SER A 142 1.04 9.12 -0.84
C SER A 142 0.61 9.59 0.55
N SER A 143 -0.62 9.28 0.95
CA SER A 143 -1.20 9.62 2.26
C SER A 143 -2.39 8.71 2.54
N GLY A 144 -2.89 8.72 3.77
CA GLY A 144 -4.02 7.88 4.19
C GLY A 144 -3.59 6.75 5.12
N ASP A 145 -4.56 5.88 5.43
CA ASP A 145 -4.43 4.83 6.44
C ASP A 145 -4.66 3.47 5.78
N VAL A 146 -3.68 2.57 5.91
CA VAL A 146 -3.76 1.23 5.32
C VAL A 146 -3.74 0.21 6.44
N MET A 147 -4.78 -0.64 6.49
CA MET A 147 -4.86 -1.76 7.41
C MET A 147 -4.84 -3.06 6.63
N LEU A 148 -3.80 -3.86 6.82
CA LEU A 148 -3.67 -5.19 6.24
C LEU A 148 -3.75 -6.24 7.34
N GLY A 149 -4.57 -7.26 7.13
CA GLY A 149 -4.64 -8.43 8.00
C GLY A 149 -3.43 -9.36 7.82
N ASP A 150 -3.71 -10.66 7.74
CA ASP A 150 -2.68 -11.67 7.49
C ASP A 150 -2.36 -11.73 5.98
N LEU A 151 -1.11 -11.46 5.62
CA LEU A 151 -0.63 -11.49 4.24
C LEU A 151 0.50 -12.52 4.08
N GLN A 152 0.39 -13.36 3.05
CA GLN A 152 1.42 -14.32 2.64
C GLN A 152 1.78 -14.06 1.18
N VAL A 153 3.02 -13.62 0.95
CA VAL A 153 3.53 -13.23 -0.36
C VAL A 153 4.94 -13.76 -0.58
N ARG A 154 5.39 -13.73 -1.83
CA ARG A 154 6.80 -13.84 -2.16
C ARG A 154 7.49 -12.51 -1.85
N GLU A 155 6.95 -11.42 -2.39
CA GLU A 155 7.54 -10.08 -2.30
C GLU A 155 6.49 -9.07 -1.84
N PHE A 156 6.83 -8.26 -0.85
CA PHE A 156 6.04 -7.12 -0.39
C PHE A 156 6.88 -5.85 -0.55
N GLU A 157 6.41 -4.92 -1.37
CA GLU A 157 7.05 -3.62 -1.59
C GLU A 157 6.13 -2.50 -1.07
N LEU A 158 6.67 -1.61 -0.25
CA LEU A 158 6.00 -0.40 0.23
C LEU A 158 6.81 0.84 -0.19
N ASN A 159 6.15 1.76 -0.88
CA ASN A 159 6.62 3.13 -1.09
C ASN A 159 5.64 4.09 -0.41
N GLY A 160 5.93 4.45 0.85
CA GLY A 160 5.07 5.28 1.69
C GLY A 160 5.61 6.71 1.82
N ALA A 161 4.83 7.73 1.46
CA ALA A 161 5.22 9.12 1.68
C ALA A 161 4.86 9.60 3.09
N SER A 162 3.58 9.83 3.40
CA SER A 162 3.16 10.43 4.69
C SER A 162 1.92 9.78 5.32
N GLY A 163 1.58 8.55 4.93
CA GLY A 163 0.45 7.80 5.50
C GLY A 163 0.84 6.89 6.67
N GLU A 164 -0.16 6.21 7.23
CA GLU A 164 0.00 5.18 8.25
C GLU A 164 -0.27 3.80 7.64
N LEU A 165 0.59 2.83 7.92
CA LEU A 165 0.41 1.43 7.53
C LEU A 165 0.47 0.55 8.76
N PHE A 166 -0.54 -0.30 8.92
CA PHE A 166 -0.57 -1.38 9.89
C PHE A 166 -0.72 -2.72 9.19
N ILE A 167 0.16 -3.68 9.48
CA ILE A 167 0.06 -5.07 9.02
C ILE A 167 0.03 -6.00 10.22
N SER A 168 -1.04 -6.79 10.34
CA SER A 168 -1.19 -7.73 11.46
C SER A 168 -0.16 -8.87 11.41
N SER A 169 0.01 -9.50 10.25
CA SER A 169 1.02 -10.53 10.03
C SER A 169 1.48 -10.54 8.59
N LEU A 170 2.78 -10.35 8.36
CA LEU A 170 3.41 -10.44 7.04
C LEU A 170 4.34 -11.65 7.00
N LYS A 171 4.03 -12.62 6.15
CA LYS A 171 4.96 -13.69 5.77
C LYS A 171 5.40 -13.45 4.32
N ALA A 172 6.62 -13.00 4.15
CA ALA A 172 7.21 -12.70 2.85
C ALA A 172 8.53 -13.45 2.67
N GLU A 173 8.93 -13.79 1.44
CA GLU A 173 10.33 -14.15 1.20
C GLU A 173 11.21 -12.90 1.34
N GLU A 174 10.72 -11.77 0.83
CA GLU A 174 11.35 -10.45 0.88
C GLU A 174 10.30 -9.36 1.13
N ALA A 175 10.59 -8.49 2.09
CA ALA A 175 9.84 -7.27 2.37
C ALA A 175 10.78 -6.07 2.22
N ASP A 176 10.42 -5.14 1.34
CA ASP A 176 11.14 -3.91 1.05
C ASP A 176 10.24 -2.71 1.41
N LEU A 177 10.68 -1.88 2.36
CA LEU A 177 9.89 -0.79 2.92
C LEU A 177 10.64 0.54 2.79
N GLU A 178 10.14 1.44 1.94
CA GLU A 178 10.65 2.80 1.79
C GLU A 178 9.64 3.82 2.31
N ILE A 179 10.02 4.53 3.38
CA ILE A 179 9.14 5.44 4.13
C ILE A 179 9.74 6.85 4.18
N SER A 180 9.02 7.84 3.65
CA SER A 180 9.51 9.22 3.65
C SER A 180 9.25 9.95 4.98
N SER A 181 8.05 9.90 5.53
CA SER A 181 7.64 10.65 6.73
C SER A 181 6.47 10.02 7.52
N GLY A 182 6.03 8.81 7.17
CA GLY A 182 4.85 8.15 7.73
C GLY A 182 5.15 7.29 8.95
N SER A 183 4.17 6.50 9.37
CA SER A 183 4.33 5.46 10.39
C SER A 183 3.99 4.10 9.80
N THR A 184 4.83 3.10 10.03
CA THR A 184 4.58 1.71 9.62
C THR A 184 4.76 0.78 10.80
N ILE A 185 3.75 -0.04 11.06
CA ILE A 185 3.76 -1.05 12.13
C ILE A 185 3.45 -2.42 11.52
N ILE A 186 4.34 -3.40 11.75
CA ILE A 186 4.14 -4.80 11.39
C ILE A 186 4.25 -5.65 12.65
N ASP A 187 3.12 -6.19 13.10
CA ASP A 187 3.00 -6.91 14.37
C ASP A 187 3.58 -8.33 14.34
N SER A 188 3.76 -8.92 13.16
CA SER A 188 4.31 -10.27 13.02
C SER A 188 4.95 -10.46 11.65
N LEU A 189 6.24 -10.17 11.55
CA LEU A 189 7.03 -10.38 10.33
C LEU A 189 7.79 -11.72 10.34
N GLU A 190 7.69 -12.46 9.24
CA GLU A 190 8.54 -13.61 8.91
C GLU A 190 9.04 -13.47 7.46
N GLY A 191 10.33 -13.16 7.29
CA GLY A 191 10.94 -12.94 5.96
C GLY A 191 12.29 -12.24 6.04
N LYS A 192 12.90 -11.97 4.88
CA LYS A 192 13.96 -10.96 4.75
C LYS A 192 13.33 -9.57 4.88
N LEU A 193 13.99 -8.65 5.57
CA LEU A 193 13.57 -7.25 5.68
C LEU A 193 14.68 -6.32 5.17
N GLU A 194 14.29 -5.42 4.29
CA GLU A 194 15.07 -4.24 3.89
C GLU A 194 14.16 -3.03 4.12
N ALA A 195 14.63 -2.03 4.87
CA ALA A 195 13.82 -0.85 5.14
C ALA A 195 14.64 0.44 5.15
N GLY A 196 14.19 1.41 4.37
CA GLY A 196 14.68 2.78 4.30
C GLY A 196 13.69 3.76 4.92
N ILE A 197 14.14 4.62 5.82
CA ILE A 197 13.31 5.65 6.46
C ILE A 197 14.00 7.00 6.35
N ALA A 198 13.43 7.92 5.58
CA ALA A 198 13.93 9.29 5.52
C ALA A 198 13.56 10.05 6.80
N SER A 199 12.29 9.95 7.21
CA SER A 199 11.79 10.42 8.50
C SER A 199 10.53 9.63 8.88
N GLY A 200 10.16 9.62 10.15
CA GLY A 200 8.97 8.92 10.63
C GLY A 200 9.27 7.73 11.53
N GLU A 201 8.33 6.81 11.62
CA GLU A 201 8.33 5.71 12.60
C GLU A 201 8.20 4.35 11.93
N LEU A 202 9.01 3.39 12.37
CA LEU A 202 8.90 1.98 11.97
C LEU A 202 8.89 1.08 13.20
N GLY A 203 7.80 0.34 13.40
CA GLY A 203 7.68 -0.70 14.41
C GLY A 203 7.58 -2.07 13.78
N ILE A 204 8.57 -2.94 13.98
CA ILE A 204 8.56 -4.32 13.48
C ILE A 204 8.70 -5.29 14.64
N LYS A 205 7.73 -6.20 14.74
CA LYS A 205 7.84 -7.38 15.61
C LYS A 205 8.10 -8.61 14.76
N MET A 206 9.29 -9.17 14.88
CA MET A 206 9.68 -10.38 14.18
C MET A 206 9.06 -11.60 14.86
N LYS A 207 8.24 -12.34 14.11
CA LYS A 207 7.77 -13.66 14.56
C LYS A 207 8.91 -14.67 14.60
N LYS A 208 9.79 -14.60 13.60
CA LYS A 208 10.96 -15.46 13.45
C LYS A 208 12.02 -14.74 12.64
N LEU A 209 13.24 -14.67 13.18
CA LEU A 209 14.41 -14.27 12.40
C LEU A 209 14.94 -15.48 11.63
N ALA A 210 14.67 -15.52 10.32
CA ALA A 210 15.08 -16.60 9.42
C ALA A 210 15.92 -16.12 8.21
N ALA A 211 16.07 -14.81 8.07
CA ALA A 211 16.78 -14.14 6.99
C ALA A 211 17.39 -12.84 7.54
N PRO A 212 18.30 -12.19 6.78
CA PRO A 212 18.91 -10.93 7.18
C PRO A 212 17.90 -9.78 7.31
N ILE A 213 18.29 -8.78 8.08
CA ILE A 213 17.62 -7.48 8.22
C ILE A 213 18.63 -6.38 7.87
N ASP A 214 18.28 -5.46 6.97
CA ASP A 214 19.03 -4.22 6.73
C ASP A 214 18.10 -3.01 6.95
N LEU A 215 18.53 -2.07 7.79
CA LEU A 215 17.79 -0.87 8.15
C LEU A 215 18.66 0.36 7.88
N ASP A 216 18.17 1.28 7.04
CA ASP A 216 18.77 2.59 6.80
C ASP A 216 17.81 3.69 7.28
N VAL A 217 18.26 4.49 8.25
CA VAL A 217 17.46 5.53 8.91
C VAL A 217 18.16 6.87 8.80
N SER A 218 17.54 7.80 8.08
CA SER A 218 18.07 9.16 7.97
C SER A 218 17.72 10.02 9.18
N SER A 219 16.43 10.10 9.54
CA SER A 219 15.93 10.92 10.65
C SER A 219 14.59 10.42 11.22
N GLY A 220 14.58 9.26 11.88
CA GLY A 220 13.34 8.65 12.39
C GLY A 220 13.57 7.72 13.58
N ASP A 221 12.47 7.13 14.05
CA ASP A 221 12.44 6.24 15.19
C ASP A 221 12.10 4.80 14.75
N VAL A 222 12.93 3.83 15.14
CA VAL A 222 12.72 2.43 14.79
C VAL A 222 12.66 1.57 16.04
N GLN A 223 11.66 0.70 16.09
CA GLN A 223 11.54 -0.36 17.09
C GLN A 223 11.58 -1.71 16.38
N LEU A 224 12.56 -2.53 16.72
CA LEU A 224 12.72 -3.89 16.23
C LEU A 224 12.65 -4.87 17.39
N ASP A 225 11.53 -5.59 17.52
CA ASP A 225 11.33 -6.65 18.52
C ASP A 225 11.72 -8.01 17.90
N LEU A 226 12.79 -8.61 18.42
CA LEU A 226 13.31 -9.91 18.00
C LEU A 226 12.78 -11.02 18.92
N PRO A 227 12.48 -12.21 18.39
CA PRO A 227 12.08 -13.32 19.24
C PRO A 227 13.26 -13.80 20.08
N ASP A 228 13.02 -14.24 21.32
CA ASP A 228 14.05 -14.82 22.23
C ASP A 228 14.89 -15.92 21.59
N SER A 229 14.36 -16.60 20.57
CA SER A 229 15.03 -17.68 19.83
C SER A 229 15.95 -17.20 18.71
N ALA A 230 15.97 -15.90 18.38
CA ALA A 230 16.75 -15.31 17.30
C ALA A 230 18.24 -15.64 17.45
N SER A 231 18.92 -15.88 16.33
CA SER A 231 20.37 -16.09 16.32
C SER A 231 20.94 -15.16 15.27
N PHE A 232 21.69 -14.16 15.71
CA PHE A 232 22.07 -13.06 14.85
C PHE A 232 23.45 -12.51 15.13
N THR A 233 24.03 -11.87 14.12
CA THR A 233 25.12 -10.90 14.28
C THR A 233 24.53 -9.51 14.14
N LEU A 234 24.95 -8.59 15.00
CA LEU A 234 24.56 -7.18 14.91
C LEU A 234 25.75 -6.36 14.42
N ASP A 235 25.52 -5.55 13.40
CA ASP A 235 26.40 -4.47 13.00
C ASP A 235 25.60 -3.17 12.85
N ALA A 236 25.63 -2.34 13.88
CA ALA A 236 24.83 -1.14 13.97
C ALA A 236 25.73 0.10 14.07
N HIS A 237 25.54 1.09 13.20
CA HIS A 237 26.30 2.32 13.16
C HIS A 237 25.36 3.53 13.27
N TYR A 238 25.79 4.55 14.02
CA TYR A 238 25.05 5.80 14.14
C TYR A 238 25.94 7.03 14.02
N SER A 239 25.38 8.17 13.60
CA SER A 239 26.14 9.43 13.50
C SER A 239 25.75 10.46 14.55
N SER A 240 24.49 10.87 14.58
CA SER A 240 23.96 11.91 15.50
C SER A 240 22.67 11.48 16.21
N GLY A 241 22.33 10.20 16.12
CA GLY A 241 21.25 9.54 16.85
C GLY A 241 21.77 8.59 17.93
N ASP A 242 20.89 7.76 18.49
CA ASP A 242 21.25 6.73 19.45
C ASP A 242 20.72 5.35 19.03
N ILE A 243 21.48 4.30 19.34
CA ILE A 243 21.05 2.91 19.15
C ILE A 243 21.04 2.20 20.50
N HIS A 244 19.88 1.69 20.88
CA HIS A 244 19.66 0.94 22.11
C HIS A 244 19.40 -0.53 21.78
N ALA A 245 20.40 -1.39 21.96
CA ALA A 245 20.25 -2.83 21.83
C ALA A 245 20.07 -3.48 23.21
N ASP A 246 18.83 -3.74 23.61
CA ASP A 246 18.41 -4.43 24.85
C ASP A 246 18.12 -5.92 24.61
N VAL A 247 19.03 -6.54 23.86
CA VAL A 247 19.02 -7.97 23.55
C VAL A 247 20.25 -8.64 24.16
N PRO A 248 20.16 -9.91 24.62
CA PRO A 248 21.34 -10.63 25.09
C PRO A 248 22.38 -10.73 23.97
N MET A 249 23.64 -10.35 24.23
CA MET A 249 24.69 -10.40 23.22
C MET A 249 26.01 -10.87 23.83
N ASP A 250 26.68 -11.77 23.12
CA ASP A 250 28.06 -12.17 23.34
C ASP A 250 28.99 -11.25 22.55
N GLN A 251 30.18 -10.99 23.10
CA GLN A 251 31.19 -10.11 22.49
C GLN A 251 30.62 -8.75 22.06
N LYS A 252 29.71 -8.18 22.86
CA LYS A 252 29.17 -6.84 22.61
C LYS A 252 30.28 -5.80 22.73
N GLU A 253 30.59 -5.15 21.61
CA GLU A 253 31.52 -4.03 21.54
C GLU A 253 30.78 -2.75 21.17
N VAL A 254 31.07 -1.67 21.89
CA VAL A 254 30.57 -0.32 21.59
C VAL A 254 31.77 0.59 21.43
N LYS A 255 32.03 1.04 20.21
CA LYS A 255 33.21 1.84 19.86
C LYS A 255 32.92 2.70 18.64
N ASP A 256 33.37 3.96 18.66
CA ASP A 256 33.30 4.89 17.52
C ASP A 256 31.91 4.96 16.86
N ASN A 257 30.86 5.15 17.67
CA ASN A 257 29.45 5.17 17.26
C ASN A 257 28.96 3.90 16.53
N ARG A 258 29.58 2.76 16.83
CA ARG A 258 29.20 1.45 16.32
C ARG A 258 28.94 0.50 17.48
N ILE A 259 27.87 -0.28 17.38
CA ILE A 259 27.52 -1.39 18.26
C ILE A 259 27.64 -2.66 17.43
N SER A 260 28.40 -3.62 17.93
CA SER A 260 28.54 -4.93 17.27
C SER A 260 28.58 -6.07 18.27
N GLY A 261 28.30 -7.28 17.79
CA GLY A 261 28.36 -8.52 18.56
C GLY A 261 27.42 -9.56 17.98
N PHE A 262 27.12 -10.61 18.73
CA PHE A 262 26.23 -11.66 18.25
C PHE A 262 25.38 -12.28 19.37
N ASN A 263 24.30 -12.93 18.99
CA ASN A 263 23.46 -13.75 19.86
C ASN A 263 23.44 -15.20 19.38
N LYS A 264 23.62 -16.14 20.31
CA LYS A 264 23.69 -17.59 20.06
C LYS A 264 24.76 -17.93 18.99
N GLU A 265 24.34 -18.53 17.88
CA GLU A 265 25.23 -19.00 16.80
C GLU A 265 25.50 -17.94 15.73
N GLY A 266 24.92 -16.73 15.81
CA GLY A 266 25.10 -15.68 14.81
C GLY A 266 24.60 -16.02 13.39
N LYS A 267 23.45 -16.70 13.26
CA LYS A 267 22.96 -17.24 11.97
C LYS A 267 22.56 -16.20 10.92
N HIS A 268 21.98 -15.09 11.36
CA HIS A 268 21.39 -14.08 10.47
C HIS A 268 21.98 -12.70 10.77
N GLU A 269 22.33 -11.96 9.73
CA GLU A 269 22.87 -10.61 9.89
C GLU A 269 21.75 -9.60 10.15
N ILE A 270 21.98 -8.71 11.11
CA ILE A 270 21.19 -7.51 11.34
C ILE A 270 22.13 -6.33 11.17
N LYS A 271 21.89 -5.54 10.13
CA LYS A 271 22.63 -4.32 9.83
C LYS A 271 21.72 -3.12 10.05
N VAL A 272 22.24 -2.10 10.72
CA VAL A 272 21.49 -0.88 11.05
C VAL A 272 22.39 0.33 10.84
N ASP A 273 22.00 1.24 9.97
CA ASP A 273 22.70 2.50 9.71
C ASP A 273 21.77 3.67 10.07
N VAL A 274 22.20 4.51 11.01
CA VAL A 274 21.40 5.66 11.50
C VAL A 274 22.18 6.96 11.33
N SER A 275 21.63 7.89 10.55
CA SER A 275 22.21 9.23 10.46
C SER A 275 21.80 10.08 11.67
N SER A 276 20.50 10.18 11.93
CA SER A 276 19.88 10.90 13.05
C SER A 276 18.61 10.15 13.47
N GLY A 277 18.26 10.18 14.76
CA GLY A 277 17.09 9.47 15.30
C GLY A 277 17.45 8.27 16.17
N ASP A 278 16.43 7.56 16.65
CA ASP A 278 16.59 6.54 17.69
C ASP A 278 16.20 5.16 17.18
N VAL A 279 17.09 4.17 17.33
CA VAL A 279 16.77 2.77 17.04
C VAL A 279 16.82 1.98 18.33
N SER A 280 15.72 1.30 18.64
CA SER A 280 15.64 0.37 19.76
C SER A 280 15.42 -1.06 19.26
N ILE A 281 16.27 -1.97 19.73
CA ILE A 281 16.23 -3.40 19.43
C ILE A 281 15.99 -4.15 20.74
N TYR A 282 14.89 -4.90 20.80
CA TYR A 282 14.43 -5.65 21.99
C TYR A 282 14.40 -7.16 21.74
#